data_AF-A0A5N6XX68-F1
#
_entry.id   AF-A0A5N6XX68-F1
#
_cell.length_a   1.000
_cell.length_b   1.000
_cell.length_c   1.000
_cell.angle_alpha   90.00
_cell.angle_beta   90.00
_cell.angle_gamma   90.00
#
_symmetry.space_group_name_H-M   'P 1'
#
loop_
_entity.id
_entity.type
_entity.pdbx_description
1 polymer ?
#
loop_
_entity_poly.entity_id
_entity_poly.type
_entity_poly.pdbx_seq_one_letter_code
_entity_poly.pdbx_strand_id
1 'polypeptide(L)'
;MSFPISTGETNPFSINADRTPLNLDESTRTLYNRAISDPSSLTDQERRLVTHRPLPEEENTLCQNACGLSMDELIAKAIDSNNNNNNNNDLSLGLSNDDIRNIQVAMEVPWQEHVLQSSSTSTGDSSSGGQSLGEAGARFGLVVFYQEEGVGRLSEYKSQIETAIYHGLHYSVSLIKDETRNRFTLHWVAVPGSHSNDLDPSALRTRFSTMLSNNGIPIGFRRDAFLYVDKEAFHSRETVRPYLWLAEPESKPEYETGPGTGAQPGVLPPLKVDIKHIAPTLFARLAQRDLQGEARRKPYRYTSELSRLHAATDATRERDGIWPPPSRLQ
;
A
#
# COMPACT_ATOMS: atom_id res chain seq x y z
N MET A 1 41.30 23.58 -46.40
CA MET A 1 41.50 22.33 -45.65
C MET A 1 40.96 22.56 -44.24
N SER A 2 40.17 21.74 -43.56
CA SER A 2 39.31 20.58 -43.85
C SER A 2 38.55 20.31 -42.52
N PHE A 3 37.22 20.28 -42.59
CA PHE A 3 36.17 19.51 -41.85
C PHE A 3 36.41 18.89 -40.44
N PRO A 4 35.36 18.44 -39.71
CA PRO A 4 33.98 18.93 -39.50
C PRO A 4 33.54 18.87 -38.00
N ILE A 5 32.35 19.41 -37.68
CA ILE A 5 31.65 19.19 -36.40
C ILE A 5 30.88 17.86 -36.49
N SER A 6 31.20 16.93 -35.58
CA SER A 6 30.61 15.61 -35.47
C SER A 6 29.17 15.67 -34.96
N THR A 7 28.29 15.00 -35.69
CA THR A 7 26.98 14.51 -35.26
C THR A 7 27.13 13.39 -34.23
N GLY A 8 26.17 13.27 -33.31
CA GLY A 8 25.80 11.99 -32.73
C GLY A 8 25.70 11.96 -31.21
N GLU A 9 24.49 12.14 -30.69
CA GLU A 9 23.93 11.28 -29.63
C GLU A 9 22.43 11.57 -29.51
N THR A 10 21.64 10.76 -30.23
CA THR A 10 20.18 10.76 -30.19
C THR A 10 19.68 9.86 -29.07
N ASN A 11 18.77 10.39 -28.25
CA ASN A 11 18.00 9.67 -27.22
C ASN A 11 17.52 8.27 -27.68
N PRO A 12 17.74 7.20 -26.90
CA PRO A 12 17.35 5.83 -27.26
C PRO A 12 15.83 5.55 -27.13
N PHE A 13 15.01 6.55 -26.80
CA PHE A 13 13.54 6.40 -26.67
C PHE A 13 12.74 7.34 -27.56
N SER A 14 13.35 7.89 -28.62
CA SER A 14 12.56 8.54 -29.67
C SER A 14 11.83 7.45 -30.44
N ILE A 15 10.57 7.18 -30.07
CA ILE A 15 9.63 6.43 -30.90
C ILE A 15 9.37 7.32 -32.13
N ASN A 16 10.27 7.27 -33.11
CA ASN A 16 9.96 7.68 -34.47
C ASN A 16 8.86 6.72 -34.91
N ALA A 17 7.61 7.14 -34.73
CA ALA A 17 6.47 6.46 -35.31
C ALA A 17 6.68 6.51 -36.82
N ASP A 18 7.23 5.42 -37.35
CA ASP A 18 7.36 5.21 -38.77
C ASP A 18 5.94 5.23 -39.36
N ARG A 19 5.57 6.37 -39.94
CA ARG A 19 4.30 6.59 -40.63
C ARG A 19 4.42 6.25 -42.11
N THR A 20 5.49 5.59 -42.53
CA THR A 20 5.57 5.04 -43.88
C THR A 20 4.41 4.06 -44.03
N PRO A 21 3.50 4.25 -44.98
CA PRO A 21 2.40 3.34 -45.19
C PRO A 21 2.99 1.97 -45.50
N LEU A 22 2.94 1.05 -44.53
CA LEU A 22 3.22 -0.35 -44.79
C LEU A 22 2.21 -0.76 -45.85
N ASN A 23 2.72 -1.06 -47.05
CA ASN A 23 1.90 -1.60 -48.13
C ASN A 23 1.57 -3.05 -47.77
N LEU A 24 0.66 -3.20 -46.80
CA LEU A 24 0.13 -4.47 -46.38
C LEU A 24 -0.58 -5.05 -47.60
N ASP A 25 -0.21 -6.29 -47.93
CA ASP A 25 -0.92 -7.03 -48.96
C ASP A 25 -2.41 -7.14 -48.59
N GLU A 26 -3.24 -7.38 -49.60
CA GLU A 26 -4.70 -7.36 -49.43
C GLU A 26 -5.17 -8.42 -48.42
N SER A 27 -4.45 -9.55 -48.33
CA SER A 27 -4.66 -10.59 -47.31
C SER A 27 -4.43 -10.07 -45.90
N THR A 28 -3.33 -9.36 -45.66
CA THR A 28 -3.00 -8.82 -44.33
C THR A 28 -3.97 -7.71 -43.96
N ARG A 29 -4.30 -6.80 -44.88
CA ARG A 29 -5.30 -5.74 -44.63
C ARG A 29 -6.67 -6.32 -44.26
N THR A 30 -7.10 -7.36 -44.99
CA THR A 30 -8.36 -8.07 -44.69
C THR A 30 -8.31 -8.72 -43.31
N LEU A 31 -7.18 -9.35 -42.96
CA LEU A 31 -6.97 -9.98 -41.66
C LEU A 31 -7.05 -8.98 -40.50
N TYR A 32 -6.38 -7.84 -40.61
CA TYR A 32 -6.42 -6.77 -39.61
C TYR A 32 -7.81 -6.13 -39.49
N ASN A 33 -8.49 -5.87 -40.62
CA ASN A 33 -9.86 -5.34 -40.60
C ASN A 33 -10.84 -6.31 -39.92
N ARG A 34 -10.67 -7.61 -40.15
CA ARG A 34 -11.46 -8.65 -39.48
C ARG A 34 -11.12 -8.76 -38.00
N ALA A 35 -9.84 -8.63 -37.63
CA ALA A 35 -9.41 -8.57 -36.24
C ALA A 35 -10.03 -7.41 -35.46
N ILE A 36 -10.26 -6.27 -36.13
CA ILE A 36 -10.93 -5.10 -35.54
C ILE A 36 -12.45 -5.29 -35.49
N SER A 37 -13.05 -5.79 -36.57
CA SER A 37 -14.52 -5.85 -36.73
C SER A 37 -15.16 -7.01 -35.97
N ASP A 38 -14.55 -8.19 -36.03
CA ASP A 38 -15.02 -9.39 -35.33
C ASP A 38 -13.81 -10.25 -34.91
N PRO A 39 -13.21 -9.96 -33.75
CA PRO A 39 -12.08 -10.72 -33.23
C PRO A 39 -12.39 -12.20 -33.07
N SER A 40 -13.66 -12.60 -32.87
CA SER A 40 -14.05 -13.99 -32.62
C SER A 40 -13.95 -14.88 -33.87
N SER A 41 -14.03 -14.28 -35.06
CA SER A 41 -13.91 -14.96 -36.35
C SER A 41 -12.48 -15.40 -36.73
N LEU A 42 -11.46 -14.98 -35.97
CA LEU A 42 -10.07 -15.33 -36.21
C LEU A 42 -9.70 -16.70 -35.61
N THR A 43 -9.02 -17.52 -36.41
CA THR A 43 -8.32 -18.73 -35.94
C THR A 43 -7.14 -18.37 -35.03
N ASP A 44 -6.65 -19.32 -34.21
CA ASP A 44 -5.51 -19.08 -33.32
C ASP A 44 -4.24 -18.69 -34.11
N GLN A 45 -4.01 -19.32 -35.27
CA GLN A 45 -2.88 -18.98 -36.14
C GLN A 45 -2.96 -17.55 -36.67
N GLU A 46 -4.14 -17.11 -37.06
CA GLU A 46 -4.42 -15.73 -37.50
C GLU A 46 -4.24 -14.72 -36.36
N ARG A 47 -4.68 -15.05 -35.14
CA ARG A 47 -4.44 -14.21 -33.95
C ARG A 47 -2.95 -14.09 -33.66
N ARG A 48 -2.19 -15.20 -33.78
CA ARG A 48 -0.74 -15.19 -33.57
C ARG A 48 -0.03 -14.27 -34.56
N LEU A 49 -0.46 -14.26 -35.82
CA LEU A 49 0.06 -13.35 -36.83
C LEU A 49 -0.23 -11.87 -36.52
N VAL A 50 -1.44 -11.56 -36.07
CA VAL A 50 -1.84 -10.17 -35.73
C VAL A 50 -1.16 -9.66 -34.45
N THR A 51 -0.95 -10.53 -33.47
CA THR A 51 -0.39 -10.17 -32.15
C THR A 51 1.12 -10.41 -32.04
N HIS A 52 1.76 -10.88 -33.11
CA HIS A 52 3.16 -11.32 -33.12
C HIS A 52 3.48 -12.36 -32.04
N ARG A 53 2.52 -13.22 -31.73
CA ARG A 53 2.68 -14.29 -30.73
C ARG A 53 3.48 -15.46 -31.36
N PRO A 54 4.42 -16.08 -30.62
CA PRO A 54 5.23 -17.19 -31.12
C PRO A 54 4.40 -18.41 -31.54
N LEU A 55 5.03 -19.38 -32.20
CA LEU A 55 4.40 -20.67 -32.48
C LEU A 55 4.07 -21.40 -31.17
N PRO A 56 3.03 -22.27 -31.13
CA PRO A 56 2.61 -22.94 -29.90
C PRO A 56 3.74 -23.68 -29.17
N GLU A 57 4.62 -24.36 -29.88
CA GLU A 57 5.75 -25.11 -29.31
C GLU A 57 6.79 -24.20 -28.66
N GLU A 58 7.08 -23.06 -29.31
CA GLU A 58 8.03 -22.06 -28.81
C GLU A 58 7.45 -21.32 -27.59
N GLU A 59 6.18 -20.94 -27.65
CA GLU A 59 5.47 -20.33 -26.53
C GLU A 59 5.42 -21.28 -25.32
N ASN A 60 5.16 -22.56 -25.56
CA ASN A 60 5.15 -23.55 -24.50
C ASN A 60 6.53 -23.69 -23.84
N THR A 61 7.59 -23.65 -24.64
CA THR A 61 8.98 -23.67 -24.15
C THR A 61 9.30 -22.41 -23.34
N LEU A 62 8.82 -21.23 -23.77
CA LEU A 62 8.96 -19.97 -23.02
C LEU A 62 8.24 -20.04 -21.67
N CYS A 63 7.01 -20.57 -21.63
CA CYS A 63 6.26 -20.79 -20.40
C CYS A 63 6.98 -21.75 -19.44
N GLN A 64 7.49 -22.87 -19.97
CA GLN A 64 8.24 -23.84 -19.16
C GLN A 64 9.52 -23.23 -18.59
N ASN A 65 10.25 -22.44 -19.37
CA ASN A 65 11.46 -21.78 -18.91
C ASN A 65 11.17 -20.68 -17.87
N ALA A 66 10.08 -19.95 -18.02
CA ALA A 66 9.73 -18.83 -17.13
C ALA A 66 9.13 -19.29 -15.80
N CYS A 67 8.26 -20.31 -15.81
CA CYS A 67 7.50 -20.71 -14.63
C CYS A 67 7.37 -22.23 -14.43
N GLY A 68 8.08 -23.06 -15.21
CA GLY A 68 8.09 -24.52 -15.04
C GLY A 68 6.81 -25.23 -15.45
N LEU A 69 5.89 -24.54 -16.12
CA LEU A 69 4.58 -25.05 -16.53
C LEU A 69 4.40 -24.87 -18.05
N SER A 70 3.72 -25.81 -18.68
CA SER A 70 3.22 -25.64 -20.05
C SER A 70 2.12 -24.59 -20.12
N MET A 71 1.87 -24.05 -21.31
CA MET A 71 0.82 -23.05 -21.53
C MET A 71 -0.57 -23.60 -21.17
N ASP A 72 -0.85 -24.86 -21.48
CA ASP A 72 -2.13 -25.51 -21.13
C ASP A 72 -2.26 -25.72 -19.62
N GLU A 73 -1.18 -26.09 -18.92
CA GLU A 73 -1.16 -26.17 -17.46
C GLU A 73 -1.35 -24.81 -16.80
N LEU A 74 -0.79 -23.73 -17.38
CA LEU A 74 -1.03 -22.36 -16.93
C LEU A 74 -2.49 -21.96 -17.09
N ILE A 75 -3.10 -22.26 -18.24
CA ILE A 75 -4.52 -21.98 -18.51
C ILE A 75 -5.39 -22.77 -17.54
N ALA A 76 -5.14 -24.08 -17.38
CA ALA A 76 -5.87 -24.92 -16.45
C ALA A 76 -5.75 -24.38 -15.01
N LYS A 77 -4.54 -24.03 -14.58
CA LYS A 77 -4.29 -23.45 -13.25
C LYS A 77 -4.98 -22.09 -13.07
N ALA A 78 -5.06 -21.26 -14.11
CA ALA A 78 -5.78 -20.00 -14.05
C ALA A 78 -7.30 -20.20 -13.94
N ILE A 79 -7.86 -21.17 -14.67
CA ILE A 79 -9.29 -21.54 -14.59
C ILE A 79 -9.61 -22.15 -13.22
N ASP A 80 -8.77 -23.06 -12.72
CA ASP A 80 -8.93 -23.67 -11.41
C ASP A 80 -8.75 -22.66 -10.27
N SER A 81 -7.84 -21.70 -10.42
CA SER A 81 -7.72 -20.58 -9.47
C SER A 81 -9.00 -19.73 -9.43
N ASN A 82 -9.66 -19.54 -10.58
CA ASN A 82 -10.92 -18.81 -10.64
C ASN A 82 -12.10 -19.59 -10.03
N ASN A 83 -12.12 -20.92 -10.18
CA ASN A 83 -13.16 -21.77 -9.59
C ASN A 83 -12.96 -22.02 -8.08
N ASN A 84 -11.71 -22.03 -7.61
CA ASN A 84 -11.38 -22.14 -6.18
C ASN A 84 -11.72 -20.88 -5.37
N ASN A 85 -11.97 -19.73 -6.01
CA ASN A 85 -12.43 -18.51 -5.34
C ASN A 85 -13.83 -18.64 -4.72
N ASN A 86 -14.62 -19.65 -5.09
CA ASN A 86 -15.95 -19.85 -4.53
C ASN A 86 -16.02 -20.88 -3.40
N ASN A 87 -14.98 -21.68 -3.14
CA ASN A 87 -15.12 -22.85 -2.26
C ASN A 87 -13.87 -23.29 -1.48
N ASN A 88 -12.89 -22.42 -1.22
CA ASN A 88 -11.78 -22.79 -0.33
C ASN A 88 -11.60 -21.83 0.85
N ASN A 89 -11.77 -22.43 2.04
CA ASN A 89 -11.24 -22.00 3.33
C ASN A 89 -9.70 -22.00 3.31
N ASP A 90 -9.10 -21.21 2.43
CA ASP A 90 -7.71 -20.83 2.58
C ASP A 90 -7.69 -19.62 3.52
N LEU A 91 -6.98 -19.73 4.64
CA LEU A 91 -6.68 -18.62 5.58
C LEU A 91 -5.76 -17.55 4.93
N SER A 92 -5.82 -17.44 3.61
CA SER A 92 -5.03 -16.58 2.75
C SER A 92 -5.51 -15.15 2.91
N LEU A 93 -4.55 -14.22 2.98
CA LEU A 93 -4.68 -12.78 3.16
C LEU A 93 -5.40 -12.06 2.00
N GLY A 94 -6.31 -12.75 1.29
CA GLY A 94 -7.17 -12.22 0.27
C GLY A 94 -8.01 -11.05 0.79
N LEU A 95 -8.11 -10.03 -0.05
CA LEU A 95 -8.94 -8.86 0.19
C LEU A 95 -10.40 -9.23 -0.10
N SER A 96 -11.27 -9.03 0.88
CA SER A 96 -12.71 -9.13 0.71
C SER A 96 -13.24 -7.97 -0.15
N ASN A 97 -14.48 -8.07 -0.62
CA ASN A 97 -15.14 -6.95 -1.32
C ASN A 97 -15.19 -5.67 -0.47
N ASP A 98 -15.25 -5.81 0.85
CA ASP A 98 -15.23 -4.69 1.78
C ASP A 98 -13.86 -4.05 1.87
N ASP A 99 -12.81 -4.88 1.94
CA ASP A 99 -11.42 -4.42 1.94
C ASP A 99 -11.15 -3.64 0.65
N ILE A 100 -11.53 -4.20 -0.50
CA ILE A 100 -11.42 -3.58 -1.82
C ILE A 100 -12.11 -2.21 -1.86
N ARG A 101 -13.35 -2.14 -1.35
CA ARG A 101 -14.11 -0.89 -1.30
C ARG A 101 -13.40 0.16 -0.44
N ASN A 102 -12.90 -0.24 0.73
CA ASN A 102 -12.16 0.66 1.61
C ASN A 102 -10.89 1.20 0.95
N ILE A 103 -10.18 0.35 0.21
CA ILE A 103 -8.98 0.72 -0.56
C ILE A 103 -9.34 1.71 -1.67
N GLN A 104 -10.40 1.45 -2.44
CA GLN A 104 -10.86 2.35 -3.50
C GLN A 104 -11.22 3.73 -2.94
N VAL A 105 -11.97 3.76 -1.84
CA VAL A 105 -12.29 5.00 -1.13
C VAL A 105 -11.01 5.72 -0.72
N ALA A 106 -10.01 5.01 -0.19
CA ALA A 106 -8.74 5.64 0.19
C ALA A 106 -8.04 6.37 -0.97
N MET A 107 -8.25 5.93 -2.22
CA MET A 107 -7.66 6.54 -3.41
C MET A 107 -8.39 7.80 -3.90
N GLU A 108 -9.56 8.12 -3.36
CA GLU A 108 -10.24 9.40 -3.66
C GLU A 108 -9.56 10.60 -2.96
N VAL A 109 -8.63 10.35 -2.04
CA VAL A 109 -7.78 11.36 -1.41
C VAL A 109 -6.46 11.47 -2.19
N PRO A 110 -5.96 12.68 -2.52
CA PRO A 110 -4.66 12.86 -3.19
C PRO A 110 -3.48 12.69 -2.22
N TRP A 111 -3.56 11.70 -1.33
CA TRP A 111 -2.55 11.46 -0.30
C TRP A 111 -1.24 10.96 -0.91
N GLN A 112 -1.29 10.21 -2.02
CA GLN A 112 -0.11 9.68 -2.69
C GLN A 112 0.80 10.82 -3.20
N GLU A 113 0.22 11.79 -3.90
CA GLU A 113 0.94 12.98 -4.35
C GLU A 113 1.52 13.75 -3.16
N HIS A 114 0.71 13.92 -2.11
CA HIS A 114 1.12 14.66 -0.92
C HIS A 114 2.33 14.03 -0.22
N VAL A 115 2.35 12.71 -0.03
CA VAL A 115 3.44 12.02 0.68
C VAL A 115 4.70 11.91 -0.17
N LEU A 116 4.54 11.77 -1.50
CA LEU A 116 5.66 11.79 -2.44
C LEU A 116 6.29 13.19 -2.55
N GLN A 117 5.50 14.27 -2.53
CA GLN A 117 6.02 15.65 -2.57
C GLN A 117 6.69 16.06 -1.25
N SER A 118 6.11 15.65 -0.12
CA SER A 118 6.65 15.94 1.21
C SER A 118 7.99 15.24 1.48
N SER A 119 8.24 14.12 0.78
CA SER A 119 9.51 13.38 0.86
C SER A 119 10.60 13.94 -0.08
N SER A 120 10.23 14.69 -1.13
CA SER A 120 11.17 15.32 -2.08
C SER A 120 11.67 16.70 -1.65
N THR A 121 10.99 17.40 -0.74
CA THR A 121 11.34 18.77 -0.36
C THR A 121 12.46 18.87 0.69
N SER A 122 12.96 17.75 1.21
CA SER A 122 13.99 17.73 2.26
C SER A 122 15.44 17.59 1.77
N THR A 123 15.71 17.61 0.45
CA THR A 123 17.08 17.51 -0.11
C THR A 123 17.66 18.84 -0.58
N GLY A 124 16.93 19.96 -0.44
CA GLY A 124 17.44 21.29 -0.73
C GLY A 124 18.17 21.90 0.46
N ASP A 125 19.42 21.49 0.68
CA ASP A 125 20.52 22.34 1.20
C ASP A 125 21.68 21.45 1.67
N SER A 126 22.54 21.03 0.75
CA SER A 126 23.98 20.84 0.98
C SER A 126 24.70 20.53 -0.32
N SER A 127 25.39 21.55 -0.83
CA SER A 127 26.41 21.44 -1.86
C SER A 127 27.58 20.56 -1.40
N SER A 128 27.76 19.40 -2.03
CA SER A 128 29.08 18.85 -2.34
C SER A 128 28.95 17.65 -3.26
N GLY A 129 29.54 17.76 -4.45
CA GLY A 129 29.54 16.71 -5.46
C GLY A 129 30.13 15.40 -4.96
N GLY A 130 29.38 14.33 -5.18
CA GLY A 130 29.80 12.95 -5.03
C GLY A 130 28.72 12.07 -5.66
N GLN A 131 29.06 11.38 -6.74
CA GLN A 131 28.17 10.42 -7.40
C GLN A 131 27.78 9.34 -6.38
N SER A 132 26.52 9.35 -5.94
CA SER A 132 25.91 8.24 -5.19
C SER A 132 24.91 7.55 -6.11
N LEU A 133 25.31 6.38 -6.59
CA LEU A 133 24.47 5.42 -7.26
C LEU A 133 23.33 5.00 -6.31
N GLY A 134 22.08 5.33 -6.63
CA GLY A 134 20.88 4.84 -5.94
C GLY A 134 20.25 5.82 -4.96
N GLU A 135 19.66 6.91 -5.46
CA GLU A 135 18.78 7.79 -4.67
C GLU A 135 17.47 7.05 -4.34
N ALA A 136 17.52 6.20 -3.29
CA ALA A 136 16.33 5.65 -2.68
C ALA A 136 15.55 6.82 -2.06
N GLY A 137 14.61 7.39 -2.82
CA GLY A 137 13.79 8.51 -2.36
C GLY A 137 13.19 8.26 -0.98
N ALA A 138 13.01 9.33 -0.21
CA ALA A 138 12.68 9.22 1.22
C ALA A 138 11.44 8.34 1.47
N ARG A 139 11.63 7.34 2.34
CA ARG A 139 10.59 6.38 2.76
C ARG A 139 9.55 7.07 3.64
N PHE A 140 8.33 6.53 3.65
CA PHE A 140 7.26 7.01 4.52
C PHE A 140 6.48 5.86 5.13
N GLY A 141 5.75 6.13 6.21
CA GLY A 141 4.93 5.14 6.88
C GLY A 141 4.73 5.41 8.37
N LEU A 142 4.68 4.33 9.15
CA LEU A 142 4.32 4.36 10.57
C LEU A 142 5.42 3.73 11.43
N VAL A 143 5.58 4.25 12.66
CA VAL A 143 6.40 3.60 13.70
C VAL A 143 5.58 2.50 14.36
N VAL A 144 6.19 1.35 14.60
CA VAL A 144 5.54 0.19 15.25
C VAL A 144 6.36 -0.25 16.46
N PHE A 145 5.81 -0.13 17.66
CA PHE A 145 6.43 -0.65 18.87
C PHE A 145 6.11 -2.12 19.08
N TYR A 146 7.09 -2.89 19.54
CA TYR A 146 6.90 -4.29 19.88
C TYR A 146 7.77 -4.68 21.08
N GLN A 147 7.34 -5.71 21.81
CA GLN A 147 8.09 -6.26 22.93
C GLN A 147 9.26 -7.12 22.43
N GLU A 148 10.48 -6.88 22.91
CA GLU A 148 11.69 -7.58 22.42
C GLU A 148 11.71 -9.09 22.74
N GLU A 149 10.99 -9.53 23.77
CA GLU A 149 10.91 -10.93 24.16
C GLU A 149 10.06 -11.76 23.17
N GLY A 150 10.57 -12.92 22.73
CA GLY A 150 9.84 -13.83 21.82
C GLY A 150 10.09 -13.63 20.32
N VAL A 151 11.28 -13.10 19.96
CA VAL A 151 11.72 -12.74 18.60
C VAL A 151 11.30 -13.73 17.49
N GLY A 152 11.38 -15.04 17.73
CA GLY A 152 11.10 -16.06 16.71
C GLY A 152 9.63 -16.21 16.31
N ARG A 153 8.67 -15.99 17.22
CA ARG A 153 7.24 -16.04 16.86
C ARG A 153 6.72 -14.69 16.39
N LEU A 154 7.36 -13.60 16.82
CA LEU A 154 7.04 -12.26 16.34
C LEU A 154 7.46 -12.07 14.87
N SER A 155 8.54 -12.70 14.41
CA SER A 155 8.93 -12.64 12.99
C SER A 155 7.85 -13.20 12.06
N GLU A 156 7.13 -14.26 12.48
CA GLU A 156 6.00 -14.80 11.71
C GLU A 156 4.87 -13.76 11.61
N TYR A 157 4.52 -13.10 12.71
CA TYR A 157 3.47 -12.09 12.69
C TYR A 157 3.88 -10.83 11.92
N LYS A 158 5.15 -10.41 12.01
CA LYS A 158 5.71 -9.34 11.17
C LYS A 158 5.57 -9.68 9.68
N SER A 159 5.91 -10.90 9.29
CA SER A 159 5.75 -11.38 7.92
C SER A 159 4.28 -11.37 7.46
N GLN A 160 3.35 -11.77 8.34
CA GLN A 160 1.91 -11.70 8.05
C GLN A 160 1.45 -10.25 7.83
N ILE A 161 1.90 -9.31 8.66
CA ILE A 161 1.59 -7.87 8.53
C ILE A 161 2.16 -7.30 7.23
N GLU A 162 3.42 -7.59 6.93
CA GLU A 162 4.08 -7.14 5.69
C GLU A 162 3.41 -7.70 4.44
N THR A 163 2.98 -8.97 4.49
CA THR A 163 2.22 -9.61 3.40
C THR A 163 0.84 -8.95 3.22
N ALA A 164 0.13 -8.63 4.31
CA ALA A 164 -1.16 -7.93 4.24
C ALA A 164 -1.01 -6.53 3.62
N ILE A 165 0.03 -5.79 4.02
CA ILE A 165 0.39 -4.49 3.46
C ILE A 165 0.73 -4.61 1.97
N TYR A 166 1.53 -5.61 1.60
CA TYR A 166 1.87 -5.89 0.22
C TYR A 166 0.61 -6.10 -0.63
N HIS A 167 -0.31 -6.96 -0.21
CA HIS A 167 -1.57 -7.19 -0.92
C HIS A 167 -2.43 -5.94 -1.01
N GLY A 168 -2.54 -5.16 0.08
CA GLY A 168 -3.29 -3.90 0.08
C GLY A 168 -2.74 -2.87 -0.91
N LEU A 169 -1.41 -2.75 -1.00
CA LEU A 169 -0.73 -1.83 -1.93
C LEU A 169 -0.70 -2.33 -3.38
N HIS A 170 -0.77 -3.66 -3.60
CA HIS A 170 -0.71 -4.28 -4.92
C HIS A 170 -2.08 -4.74 -5.43
N TYR A 171 -3.17 -4.46 -4.70
CA TYR A 171 -4.52 -4.83 -5.10
C TYR A 171 -4.86 -4.40 -6.54
N SER A 172 -4.55 -3.15 -6.87
CA SER A 172 -4.76 -2.61 -8.20
C SER A 172 -3.52 -1.83 -8.65
N VAL A 173 -2.83 -2.41 -9.64
CA VAL A 173 -1.57 -1.86 -10.19
C VAL A 173 -1.76 -0.43 -10.71
N SER A 174 -2.95 -0.11 -11.24
CA SER A 174 -3.27 1.20 -11.81
C SER A 174 -3.66 2.27 -10.79
N LEU A 175 -4.12 1.89 -9.59
CA LEU A 175 -4.62 2.85 -8.59
C LEU A 175 -3.51 3.41 -7.69
N ILE A 176 -2.51 2.59 -7.35
CA ILE A 176 -1.42 2.98 -6.47
C ILE A 176 -0.16 3.15 -7.33
N LYS A 177 0.58 4.25 -7.15
CA LYS A 177 1.82 4.48 -7.90
C LYS A 177 2.90 3.52 -7.43
N ASP A 178 3.72 3.00 -8.34
CA ASP A 178 4.85 2.13 -8.00
C ASP A 178 5.81 2.82 -7.02
N GLU A 179 6.00 4.13 -7.16
CA GLU A 179 6.79 4.93 -6.23
C GLU A 179 6.21 4.91 -4.81
N THR A 180 4.89 5.03 -4.66
CA THR A 180 4.19 4.90 -3.38
C THR A 180 4.39 3.50 -2.79
N ARG A 181 4.22 2.45 -3.59
CA ARG A 181 4.38 1.05 -3.16
C ARG A 181 5.79 0.79 -2.64
N ASN A 182 6.80 1.25 -3.37
CA ASN A 182 8.20 0.99 -3.09
C ASN A 182 8.74 1.77 -1.89
N ARG A 183 8.09 2.90 -1.53
CA ARG A 183 8.53 3.77 -0.44
C ARG A 183 7.77 3.59 0.88
N PHE A 184 6.58 2.99 0.86
CA PHE A 184 5.85 2.69 2.08
C PHE A 184 6.57 1.63 2.91
N THR A 185 6.73 1.86 4.22
CA THR A 185 7.35 0.88 5.12
C THR A 185 6.90 1.07 6.58
N LEU A 186 7.19 0.07 7.42
CA LEU A 186 7.00 0.15 8.87
C LEU A 186 8.35 0.28 9.57
N HIS A 187 8.47 1.22 10.49
CA HIS A 187 9.67 1.39 11.32
C HIS A 187 9.47 0.67 12.66
N TRP A 188 9.97 -0.56 12.74
CA TRP A 188 9.86 -1.41 13.92
C TRP A 188 10.83 -0.99 15.03
N VAL A 189 10.31 -0.73 16.23
CA VAL A 189 11.09 -0.30 17.40
C VAL A 189 10.89 -1.26 18.55
N ALA A 190 11.97 -1.93 18.97
CA ALA A 190 11.96 -2.83 20.11
C ALA A 190 11.81 -2.04 21.42
N VAL A 191 10.91 -2.51 22.28
CA VAL A 191 10.74 -2.03 23.65
C VAL A 191 11.33 -3.08 24.60
N PRO A 192 12.33 -2.72 25.44
CA PRO A 192 12.90 -3.63 26.43
C PRO A 192 11.81 -4.18 27.36
N GLY A 193 11.94 -5.45 27.76
CA GLY A 193 11.02 -6.12 28.69
C GLY A 193 10.94 -5.42 30.04
N SER A 194 9.73 -5.06 30.45
CA SER A 194 9.39 -4.92 31.86
C SER A 194 8.88 -6.26 32.37
N HIS A 195 9.14 -6.57 33.65
CA HIS A 195 8.61 -7.76 34.32
C HIS A 195 7.06 -7.82 34.30
N SER A 196 6.40 -6.68 34.07
CA SER A 196 4.99 -6.62 33.68
C SER A 196 4.89 -6.80 32.18
N ASN A 197 4.41 -7.97 31.80
CA ASN A 197 4.30 -8.52 30.46
C ASN A 197 3.46 -7.73 29.42
N ASP A 198 3.03 -6.51 29.72
CA ASP A 198 2.14 -5.73 28.87
C ASP A 198 2.81 -4.40 28.50
N LEU A 199 2.76 -4.06 27.21
CA LEU A 199 3.16 -2.75 26.72
C LEU A 199 2.13 -1.72 27.22
N ASP A 200 2.49 -0.96 28.26
CA ASP A 200 1.65 0.13 28.74
C ASP A 200 1.53 1.23 27.68
N PRO A 201 0.31 1.55 27.19
CA PRO A 201 0.10 2.61 26.22
C PRO A 201 0.64 3.97 26.68
N SER A 202 0.61 4.29 27.98
CA SER A 202 1.08 5.57 28.52
C SER A 202 2.60 5.70 28.39
N ALA A 203 3.33 4.64 28.75
CA ALA A 203 4.76 4.53 28.53
C ALA A 203 5.13 4.61 27.04
N LEU A 204 4.35 3.98 26.16
CA LEU A 204 4.57 4.07 24.70
C LEU A 204 4.37 5.49 24.17
N ARG A 205 3.34 6.21 24.62
CA ARG A 205 3.12 7.62 24.24
C ARG A 205 4.27 8.51 24.69
N THR A 206 4.75 8.31 25.92
CA THR A 206 5.90 9.04 26.47
C THR A 206 7.16 8.75 25.64
N ARG A 207 7.39 7.47 25.30
CA ARG A 207 8.52 7.06 24.46
C ARG A 207 8.44 7.66 23.06
N PHE A 208 7.28 7.60 22.41
CA PHE A 208 7.08 8.20 21.09
C PHE A 208 7.32 9.72 21.12
N SER A 209 6.82 10.41 22.14
CA SER A 209 7.06 11.85 22.36
C SER A 209 8.54 12.19 22.57
N THR A 210 9.27 11.30 23.25
CA THR A 210 10.72 11.41 23.41
C THR A 210 11.45 11.21 22.07
N MET A 211 11.04 10.22 21.27
CA MET A 211 11.57 10.01 19.92
C MET A 211 11.30 11.22 19.00
N LEU A 212 10.12 11.82 19.10
CA LEU A 212 9.79 13.05 18.37
C LEU A 212 10.73 14.21 18.72
N SER A 213 11.01 14.40 20.02
CA SER A 213 11.86 15.49 20.52
C SER A 213 13.34 15.28 20.17
N ASN A 214 13.78 14.02 20.08
CA ASN A 214 15.17 13.66 19.80
C ASN A 214 15.44 13.36 18.32
N ASN A 215 14.50 13.68 17.40
CA ASN A 215 14.59 13.33 15.98
C ASN A 215 14.83 11.82 15.72
N GLY A 216 14.36 10.95 16.62
CA GLY A 216 14.48 9.50 16.51
C GLY A 216 13.47 8.87 15.54
N ILE A 217 12.47 9.62 15.06
CA ILE A 217 11.56 9.18 14.01
C ILE A 217 12.12 9.59 12.65
N PRO A 218 12.31 8.65 11.71
CA PRO A 218 12.84 8.98 10.39
C PRO A 218 11.97 10.00 9.65
N ILE A 219 12.62 10.83 8.82
CA ILE A 219 11.94 11.81 7.96
C ILE A 219 10.98 11.06 7.02
N GLY A 220 9.78 11.62 6.82
CA GLY A 220 8.73 11.03 5.99
C GLY A 220 7.74 10.14 6.73
N PHE A 221 8.04 9.71 7.96
CA PHE A 221 7.11 8.93 8.78
C PHE A 221 6.11 9.83 9.50
N ARG A 222 4.90 9.31 9.77
CA ARG A 222 3.90 10.02 10.57
C ARG A 222 4.46 10.32 11.96
N ARG A 223 4.22 11.55 12.41
CA ARG A 223 4.69 12.09 13.70
C ARG A 223 3.57 12.27 14.71
N ASP A 224 2.34 12.00 14.31
CA ASP A 224 1.11 12.23 15.06
C ASP A 224 0.35 10.94 15.39
N ALA A 225 0.86 9.78 14.97
CA ALA A 225 0.29 8.47 15.26
C ALA A 225 1.36 7.38 15.17
N PHE A 226 1.17 6.31 15.94
CA PHE A 226 2.02 5.11 15.93
C PHE A 226 1.20 3.85 16.15
N LEU A 227 1.79 2.71 15.80
CA LEU A 227 1.22 1.39 16.01
C LEU A 227 1.97 0.65 17.13
N TYR A 228 1.34 -0.34 17.75
CA TYR A 228 2.06 -1.28 18.61
C TYR A 228 1.45 -2.69 18.62
N VAL A 229 2.29 -3.67 18.96
CA VAL A 229 1.94 -5.09 19.12
C VAL A 229 2.13 -5.47 20.59
N ASP A 230 1.05 -5.51 21.35
CA ASP A 230 1.03 -6.13 22.68
C ASP A 230 0.69 -7.62 22.58
N LYS A 231 0.54 -8.27 23.73
CA LYS A 231 0.16 -9.68 23.79
C LYS A 231 -1.20 -9.92 23.14
N GLU A 232 -2.19 -9.06 23.35
CA GLU A 232 -3.53 -9.25 22.78
C GLU A 232 -3.50 -9.20 21.24
N ALA A 233 -2.86 -8.16 20.69
CA ALA A 233 -2.67 -8.00 19.25
C ALA A 233 -1.85 -9.15 18.65
N PHE A 234 -0.85 -9.64 19.38
CA PHE A 234 -0.06 -10.80 18.94
C PHE A 234 -0.89 -12.08 18.85
N HIS A 235 -1.75 -12.38 19.83
CA HIS A 235 -2.64 -13.55 19.77
C HIS A 235 -3.73 -13.39 18.68
N SER A 236 -4.06 -12.16 18.29
CA SER A 236 -5.04 -11.91 17.22
C SER A 236 -4.62 -12.47 15.85
N ARG A 237 -3.33 -12.78 15.66
CA ARG A 237 -2.78 -13.37 14.42
C ARG A 237 -3.49 -14.66 13.97
N GLU A 238 -4.06 -15.40 14.93
CA GLU A 238 -4.76 -16.67 14.72
C GLU A 238 -6.27 -16.47 14.50
N THR A 239 -6.74 -15.22 14.51
CA THR A 239 -8.16 -14.87 14.29
C THR A 239 -8.42 -14.50 12.83
N VAL A 240 -9.71 -14.38 12.48
CA VAL A 240 -10.14 -13.95 11.14
C VAL A 240 -9.73 -12.50 10.83
N ARG A 241 -9.59 -11.66 11.86
CA ARG A 241 -9.23 -10.24 11.74
C ARG A 241 -8.03 -9.90 12.64
N PRO A 242 -6.81 -10.32 12.24
CA PRO A 242 -5.61 -9.92 12.94
C PRO A 242 -5.46 -8.40 12.91
N TYR A 243 -5.02 -7.82 14.02
CA TYR A 243 -4.98 -6.38 14.19
C TYR A 243 -3.72 -5.87 14.91
N LEU A 244 -3.48 -4.58 14.76
CA LEU A 244 -2.54 -3.79 15.54
C LEU A 244 -3.28 -2.72 16.33
N TRP A 245 -2.67 -2.24 17.40
CA TRP A 245 -3.20 -1.09 18.10
C TRP A 245 -2.68 0.20 17.47
N LEU A 246 -3.56 1.16 17.24
CA LEU A 246 -3.28 2.53 16.82
C LEU A 246 -3.41 3.46 18.01
N ALA A 247 -2.37 4.26 18.27
CA ALA A 247 -2.36 5.28 19.30
C ALA A 247 -1.77 6.60 18.77
N GLU A 248 -2.07 7.68 19.48
CA GLU A 248 -1.56 9.02 19.21
C GLU A 248 -0.64 9.45 20.37
N PRO A 249 0.33 10.35 20.16
CA PRO A 249 1.07 10.95 21.26
C PRO A 249 0.12 11.66 22.23
N GLU A 250 0.57 11.89 23.46
CA GLU A 250 -0.17 12.77 24.36
C GLU A 250 -0.22 14.18 23.74
N SER A 251 -1.42 14.73 23.58
CA SER A 251 -1.56 16.14 23.25
C SER A 251 -0.98 16.93 24.42
N LYS A 252 -0.07 17.86 24.12
CA LYS A 252 0.24 18.90 25.11
C LYS A 252 -1.08 19.59 25.45
N PRO A 253 -1.39 19.87 26.72
CA PRO A 253 -2.55 20.69 27.03
C PRO A 253 -2.31 22.04 26.35
N GLU A 254 -3.01 22.29 25.24
CA GLU A 254 -3.18 23.64 24.75
C GLU A 254 -3.91 24.38 25.86
N TYR A 255 -3.31 25.47 26.33
CA TYR A 255 -3.85 26.34 27.37
C TYR A 255 -5.11 27.02 26.83
N GLU A 256 -6.22 26.29 26.72
CA GLU A 256 -7.53 26.90 26.54
C GLU A 256 -7.98 27.46 27.90
N THR A 257 -7.74 28.76 28.03
CA THR A 257 -8.28 29.59 29.10
C THR A 257 -9.79 29.69 28.89
N GLY A 258 -10.56 28.81 29.52
CA GLY A 258 -12.01 28.84 29.55
C GLY A 258 -12.56 28.23 30.84
N PRO A 259 -13.29 28.97 31.68
CA PRO A 259 -13.87 28.43 32.91
C PRO A 259 -15.15 27.67 32.57
N GLY A 260 -15.06 26.35 32.41
CA GLY A 260 -16.25 25.54 32.18
C GLY A 260 -15.95 24.04 32.23
N THR A 261 -16.36 23.42 33.35
CA THR A 261 -16.43 21.95 33.57
C THR A 261 -15.14 21.17 33.39
N GLY A 262 -14.47 20.87 34.52
CA GLY A 262 -13.25 20.08 34.61
C GLY A 262 -13.41 18.60 34.23
N ALA A 263 -13.59 18.33 32.95
CA ALA A 263 -13.15 17.08 32.35
C ALA A 263 -11.75 17.32 31.78
N GLN A 264 -10.73 16.69 32.38
CA GLN A 264 -9.44 16.51 31.71
C GLN A 264 -9.71 16.01 30.27
N PRO A 265 -9.04 16.50 29.23
CA PRO A 265 -9.11 15.89 27.91
C PRO A 265 -8.64 14.45 28.07
N GLY A 266 -9.58 13.50 28.15
CA GLY A 266 -9.25 12.11 28.39
C GLY A 266 -8.37 11.61 27.27
N VAL A 267 -7.20 11.07 27.60
CA VAL A 267 -6.35 10.37 26.65
C VAL A 267 -7.20 9.27 26.02
N LEU A 268 -7.51 9.41 24.73
CA LEU A 268 -8.35 8.45 24.03
C LEU A 268 -7.67 7.08 24.05
N PRO A 269 -8.40 5.98 24.32
CA PRO A 269 -7.82 4.65 24.31
C PRO A 269 -7.29 4.31 22.91
N PRO A 270 -6.27 3.45 22.82
CA PRO A 270 -5.83 2.90 21.53
C PRO A 270 -6.97 2.21 20.77
N LEU A 271 -6.90 2.20 19.45
CA LEU A 271 -7.89 1.59 18.56
C LEU A 271 -7.33 0.33 17.91
N LYS A 272 -8.12 -0.74 17.78
CA LYS A 272 -7.73 -1.93 17.00
C LYS A 272 -7.86 -1.63 15.51
N VAL A 273 -6.83 -1.89 14.73
CA VAL A 273 -6.79 -1.70 13.27
C VAL A 273 -6.42 -3.00 12.59
N ASP A 274 -7.28 -3.44 11.69
CA ASP A 274 -7.05 -4.61 10.83
C ASP A 274 -5.78 -4.43 9.98
N ILE A 275 -4.92 -5.45 9.97
CA ILE A 275 -3.62 -5.39 9.29
C ILE A 275 -3.75 -5.16 7.77
N LYS A 276 -4.86 -5.59 7.15
CA LYS A 276 -5.11 -5.41 5.71
C LYS A 276 -5.33 -3.94 5.33
N HIS A 277 -5.68 -3.10 6.30
CA HIS A 277 -6.09 -1.72 6.07
C HIS A 277 -5.01 -0.70 6.43
N ILE A 278 -3.82 -1.12 6.87
CA ILE A 278 -2.74 -0.22 7.28
C ILE A 278 -2.28 0.69 6.13
N ALA A 279 -1.95 0.13 4.98
CA ALA A 279 -1.16 0.83 3.97
C ALA A 279 -1.93 1.57 2.87
N PRO A 280 -3.15 1.20 2.46
CA PRO A 280 -3.96 2.12 1.68
C PRO A 280 -4.88 2.95 2.56
N THR A 281 -5.59 2.34 3.51
CA THR A 281 -6.77 2.98 4.12
C THR A 281 -6.43 3.83 5.34
N LEU A 282 -5.76 3.25 6.33
CA LEU A 282 -5.34 3.96 7.54
C LEU A 282 -4.40 5.10 7.15
N PHE A 283 -3.39 4.81 6.34
CA PHE A 283 -2.39 5.81 5.98
C PHE A 283 -2.98 6.96 5.17
N ALA A 284 -3.84 6.70 4.16
CA ALA A 284 -4.55 7.76 3.44
C ALA A 284 -5.36 8.65 4.39
N ARG A 285 -6.06 8.02 5.34
CA ARG A 285 -6.86 8.74 6.31
C ARG A 285 -6.01 9.57 7.27
N LEU A 286 -4.85 9.08 7.70
CA LEU A 286 -3.91 9.88 8.51
C LEU A 286 -3.32 11.04 7.72
N ALA A 287 -2.89 10.81 6.47
CA ALA A 287 -2.36 11.85 5.59
C ALA A 287 -3.40 12.94 5.26
N GLN A 288 -4.70 12.60 5.30
CA GLN A 288 -5.80 13.56 5.14
C GLN A 288 -5.72 14.75 6.12
N ARG A 289 -5.08 14.58 7.30
CA ARG A 289 -4.83 15.63 8.31
C ARG A 289 -4.07 16.82 7.74
N ASP A 290 -3.15 16.53 6.82
CA ASP A 290 -2.19 17.48 6.29
C ASP A 290 -2.75 18.23 5.07
N LEU A 291 -3.85 17.73 4.50
CA LEU A 291 -4.51 18.29 3.33
C LEU A 291 -5.41 19.47 3.71
N GLN A 292 -5.80 20.26 2.71
CA GLN A 292 -6.67 21.42 2.86
C GLN A 292 -7.98 21.25 2.09
N GLY A 293 -8.99 22.07 2.43
CA GLY A 293 -10.24 22.14 1.68
C GLY A 293 -11.04 20.82 1.67
N GLU A 294 -11.54 20.45 0.49
CA GLU A 294 -12.33 19.21 0.33
C GLU A 294 -11.52 17.95 0.56
N ALA A 295 -10.24 17.94 0.17
CA ALA A 295 -9.35 16.79 0.34
C ALA A 295 -9.10 16.46 1.82
N ARG A 296 -9.23 17.45 2.72
CA ARG A 296 -9.20 17.23 4.18
C ARG A 296 -10.49 16.58 4.72
N ARG A 297 -11.61 16.66 4.00
CA ARG A 297 -12.94 16.25 4.49
C ARG A 297 -13.54 15.07 3.73
N LYS A 298 -13.03 14.72 2.56
CA LYS A 298 -13.55 13.65 1.70
C LYS A 298 -12.43 12.66 1.38
N PRO A 299 -12.77 11.39 1.14
CA PRO A 299 -14.13 10.81 1.20
C PRO A 299 -14.54 10.42 2.62
N TYR A 300 -13.59 10.36 3.55
CA TYR A 300 -13.87 10.13 4.96
C TYR A 300 -14.46 11.43 5.55
N ARG A 301 -15.79 11.57 5.44
CA ARG A 301 -16.60 12.74 5.84
C ARG A 301 -16.32 13.25 7.26
N TYR A 302 -15.88 12.36 8.13
CA TYR A 302 -15.48 12.66 9.49
C TYR A 302 -13.97 12.64 9.59
N THR A 303 -13.41 13.59 10.36
CA THR A 303 -11.97 13.79 10.50
C THR A 303 -11.23 12.48 10.81
N SER A 304 -9.96 12.48 10.48
CA SER A 304 -8.96 11.43 10.72
C SER A 304 -8.64 11.19 12.19
N GLU A 305 -9.18 11.99 13.11
CA GLU A 305 -8.96 11.93 14.55
C GLU A 305 -9.30 10.54 15.11
N LEU A 306 -8.50 10.06 16.06
CA LEU A 306 -8.73 8.76 16.70
C LEU A 306 -10.14 8.63 17.29
N SER A 307 -10.70 9.71 17.84
CA SER A 307 -12.09 9.74 18.36
C SER A 307 -13.14 9.41 17.30
N ARG A 308 -12.92 9.83 16.05
CA ARG A 308 -13.85 9.57 14.94
C ARG A 308 -13.69 8.16 14.39
N LEU A 309 -12.49 7.58 14.47
CA LEU A 309 -12.27 6.19 14.15
C LEU A 309 -13.00 5.28 15.15
N HIS A 310 -12.90 5.58 16.44
CA HIS A 310 -13.69 4.91 17.50
C HIS A 310 -15.20 5.05 17.26
N ALA A 311 -15.68 6.26 16.97
CA ALA A 311 -17.10 6.46 16.67
C ALA A 311 -17.59 5.64 15.46
N ALA A 312 -16.71 5.37 14.49
CA ALA A 312 -17.03 4.54 13.34
C ALA A 312 -17.15 3.06 13.70
N THR A 313 -16.30 2.54 14.60
CA THR A 313 -16.38 1.16 15.09
C THR A 313 -17.54 0.94 16.06
N ASP A 314 -17.91 1.95 16.86
CA ASP A 314 -19.03 1.84 17.82
C ASP A 314 -20.41 1.92 17.15
N ALA A 315 -20.50 2.52 15.96
CA ALA A 315 -21.74 2.68 15.22
C ALA A 315 -22.23 1.38 14.55
N THR A 316 -21.48 0.28 14.63
CA THR A 316 -21.85 -1.02 14.05
C THR A 316 -22.38 -2.01 15.09
N ARG A 317 -23.35 -2.83 14.68
CA ARG A 317 -23.93 -3.87 15.56
C ARG A 317 -22.95 -5.01 15.83
N GLU A 318 -22.06 -5.28 14.88
CA GLU A 318 -20.91 -6.15 15.05
C GLU A 318 -19.81 -5.36 15.75
N ARG A 319 -19.53 -5.75 17.01
CA ARG A 319 -18.68 -5.04 17.97
C ARG A 319 -17.34 -5.76 18.18
N ASP A 320 -16.64 -6.12 17.11
CA ASP A 320 -15.25 -6.57 17.31
C ASP A 320 -14.33 -5.41 17.74
N GLY A 321 -14.78 -4.16 17.51
CA GLY A 321 -14.03 -2.95 17.84
C GLY A 321 -12.82 -2.75 16.92
N ILE A 322 -12.76 -3.46 15.79
CA ILE A 322 -11.64 -3.44 14.85
C ILE A 322 -12.01 -2.56 13.67
N TRP A 323 -11.19 -1.54 13.43
CA TRP A 323 -11.32 -0.63 12.31
C TRP A 323 -10.62 -1.17 11.05
N PRO A 324 -11.20 -0.97 9.85
CA PRO A 324 -12.54 -0.43 9.61
C PRO A 324 -13.61 -1.45 10.01
N PRO A 325 -14.81 -0.99 10.41
CA PRO A 325 -15.91 -1.92 10.66
C PRO A 325 -16.31 -2.65 9.36
N PRO A 326 -16.83 -3.89 9.46
CA PRO A 326 -17.39 -4.60 8.30
C PRO A 326 -18.41 -3.73 7.57
N SER A 327 -18.45 -3.82 6.24
CA SER A 327 -19.45 -3.06 5.51
C SER A 327 -20.83 -3.61 5.88
N ARG A 328 -21.79 -2.69 6.07
CA ARG A 328 -23.19 -3.11 6.13
C ARG A 328 -23.51 -3.56 4.72
N LEU A 329 -23.57 -4.87 4.49
CA LEU A 329 -24.17 -5.45 3.28
C LEU A 329 -25.44 -4.65 2.97
N GLN A 330 -25.45 -3.96 1.82
CA GLN A 330 -26.65 -3.47 1.17
C GLN A 330 -27.36 -4.65 0.51
#